data_AF-A0A3D9IWF8-F1
#
_entry.id   AF-A0A3D9IWF8-F1
#
_cell.length_a   1.000
_cell.length_b   1.000
_cell.length_c   1.000
_cell.angle_alpha   90.00
_cell.angle_beta   90.00
_cell.angle_gamma   90.00
#
_symmetry.space_group_name_H-M   'P 1'
#
loop_
_entity.id
_entity.type
_entity.pdbx_description
1 polymer ?
#
loop_
_entity_poly.entity_id
_entity_poly.type
_entity_poly.pdbx_seq_one_letter_code
_entity_poly.pdbx_strand_id
1 'polypeptide(L)'
;MRKLLPWLVSLLLAITLIVIATFYFWTNLFGDKAADPEQAIKEVAGNEQVEPISADEMVKVTSELIDIRTNLSDTDYVVQISFSFQFDNEKAKEEFDKIKESQIKPIVNRALWVMSPDDMNGTKGKDQLTAGLINSVNSVLSDGKLLRVGIKGFIMTPI
;
A
#
# COMPACT_ATOMS: atom_id res chain seq x y z
N MET A 1 -28.70 -5.37 37.49
CA MET A 1 -27.30 -5.62 37.07
C MET A 1 -27.11 -6.87 36.19
N ARG A 2 -27.94 -7.94 36.27
CA ARG A 2 -27.77 -9.16 35.46
C ARG A 2 -28.07 -9.03 33.95
N LYS A 3 -28.76 -7.96 33.52
CA LYS A 3 -29.04 -7.68 32.08
C LYS A 3 -27.95 -6.84 31.38
N LEU A 4 -27.02 -6.27 32.15
CA LEU A 4 -25.88 -5.51 31.60
C LEU A 4 -24.70 -6.42 31.25
N LEU A 5 -24.57 -7.55 31.95
CA LEU A 5 -23.50 -8.52 31.74
C LEU A 5 -23.48 -9.13 30.33
N PRO A 6 -24.62 -9.55 29.74
CA PRO A 6 -24.65 -10.05 28.36
C PRO A 6 -24.32 -8.96 27.34
N TRP A 7 -24.68 -7.71 27.64
CA TRP A 7 -24.43 -6.56 26.77
C TRP A 7 -22.96 -6.14 26.78
N LEU A 8 -22.31 -6.17 27.96
CA LEU A 8 -20.87 -6.00 28.13
C LEU A 8 -20.07 -7.10 27.42
N VAL A 9 -20.50 -8.37 27.55
CA VAL A 9 -19.86 -9.49 26.85
C VAL A 9 -20.01 -9.35 25.33
N SER A 10 -21.20 -8.98 24.84
CA SER A 10 -21.43 -8.71 23.41
C SER A 10 -20.56 -7.56 22.88
N LEU A 11 -20.45 -6.46 23.64
CA LEU A 11 -19.62 -5.32 23.29
C LEU A 11 -18.13 -5.69 23.23
N LEU A 12 -17.64 -6.46 24.23
CA LEU A 12 -16.27 -6.96 24.25
C LEU A 12 -16.00 -7.85 23.03
N LEU A 13 -16.94 -8.74 22.69
CA LEU A 13 -16.81 -9.68 21.57
C LEU A 13 -16.77 -8.94 20.22
N ALA A 14 -17.59 -7.91 20.06
CA ALA A 14 -17.56 -7.04 18.89
C ALA A 14 -16.21 -6.33 18.72
N ILE A 15 -15.65 -5.77 19.81
CA ILE A 15 -14.32 -5.13 19.78
C ILE A 15 -13.23 -6.14 19.40
N THR A 16 -13.26 -7.36 19.97
CA THR A 16 -12.28 -8.39 19.63
C THR A 16 -12.35 -8.81 18.16
N LEU A 17 -13.56 -8.91 17.59
CA LEU A 17 -13.73 -9.22 16.17
C LEU A 17 -13.18 -8.11 15.26
N ILE A 18 -13.40 -6.84 15.62
CA ILE A 18 -12.85 -5.70 14.90
C ILE A 18 -11.32 -5.77 14.90
N VAL A 19 -10.70 -6.02 16.06
CA VAL A 19 -9.23 -6.13 16.18
C VAL A 19 -8.67 -7.29 15.34
N ILE A 20 -9.36 -8.44 15.31
CA ILE A 20 -8.92 -9.58 14.47
C ILE A 20 -9.02 -9.23 12.99
N ALA A 21 -10.12 -8.60 12.56
CA ALA A 21 -10.32 -8.21 11.16
C ALA A 21 -9.28 -7.16 10.71
N THR A 22 -9.03 -6.13 11.51
CA THR A 22 -8.02 -5.11 11.20
C THR A 22 -6.63 -5.73 11.17
N PHE A 23 -6.29 -6.61 12.11
CA PHE A 23 -5.00 -7.32 12.12
C PHE A 23 -4.82 -8.22 10.90
N TYR A 24 -5.86 -8.96 10.49
CA TYR A 24 -5.82 -9.80 9.30
C TYR A 24 -5.61 -8.98 8.00
N PHE A 25 -6.34 -7.87 7.85
CA PHE A 25 -6.14 -6.98 6.71
C PHE A 25 -4.77 -6.32 6.73
N TRP A 26 -4.29 -5.89 7.91
CA TRP A 26 -2.99 -5.26 8.08
C TRP A 26 -1.85 -6.22 7.75
N THR A 27 -1.89 -7.44 8.28
CA THR A 27 -0.89 -8.47 7.98
C THR A 27 -0.91 -8.89 6.51
N ASN A 28 -2.08 -8.97 5.88
CA ASN A 28 -2.17 -9.30 4.46
C ASN A 28 -1.68 -8.16 3.53
N LEU A 29 -1.86 -6.90 3.92
CA LEU A 29 -1.42 -5.73 3.13
C LEU A 29 0.03 -5.34 3.40
N PHE A 30 0.49 -5.41 4.64
CA PHE A 30 1.79 -4.90 5.08
C PHE A 30 2.78 -6.00 5.48
N GLY A 31 2.36 -7.27 5.55
CA GLY A 31 3.18 -8.41 5.96
C GLY A 31 3.56 -8.39 7.46
N ASP A 32 4.07 -9.51 7.98
CA ASP A 32 4.59 -9.62 9.35
C ASP A 32 5.82 -8.73 9.65
N LYS A 33 6.34 -8.01 8.65
CA LYS A 33 7.57 -7.23 8.71
C LYS A 33 7.31 -5.72 8.65
N ALA A 34 6.22 -5.28 9.28
CA ALA A 34 5.86 -3.86 9.42
C ALA A 34 6.81 -3.04 10.34
N ALA A 35 8.01 -3.55 10.65
CA ALA A 35 8.96 -2.88 11.54
C ALA A 35 10.08 -2.12 10.82
N ASP A 36 10.37 -2.40 9.54
CA ASP A 36 11.46 -1.70 8.85
C ASP A 36 11.28 -1.66 7.31
N PRO A 37 10.86 -0.51 6.73
CA PRO A 37 10.75 -0.33 5.28
C PRO A 37 12.05 -0.64 4.52
N GLU A 38 13.22 -0.47 5.15
CA GLU A 38 14.50 -0.80 4.53
C GLU A 38 14.69 -2.31 4.34
N GLN A 39 14.12 -3.15 5.22
CA GLN A 39 14.25 -4.60 5.12
C GLN A 39 13.36 -5.18 4.03
N ALA A 40 12.16 -4.61 3.83
CA ALA A 40 11.30 -4.99 2.71
C ALA A 40 11.98 -4.73 1.36
N ILE A 41 12.68 -3.59 1.22
CA ILE A 41 13.48 -3.27 0.03
C ILE A 41 14.64 -4.27 -0.14
N LYS A 42 15.35 -4.62 0.93
CA LYS A 42 16.48 -5.56 0.89
C LYS A 42 16.07 -7.00 0.57
N GLU A 43 14.90 -7.44 1.00
CA GLU A 43 14.40 -8.80 0.71
C GLU A 43 13.85 -8.93 -0.72
N VAL A 44 13.17 -7.90 -1.25
CA VAL A 44 12.71 -7.89 -2.65
C VAL A 44 13.90 -7.82 -3.62
N ALA A 45 14.94 -7.06 -3.25
CA ALA A 45 16.17 -6.91 -4.02
C ALA A 45 17.19 -8.05 -3.82
N GLY A 46 16.90 -9.06 -2.98
CA GLY A 46 17.69 -10.29 -2.87
C GLY A 46 19.20 -10.09 -2.85
N ASN A 47 19.78 -9.33 -1.91
CA ASN A 47 21.24 -9.11 -1.81
C ASN A 47 21.95 -8.53 -3.07
N GLU A 48 21.21 -8.27 -4.14
CA GLU A 48 21.67 -7.57 -5.32
C GLU A 48 21.44 -6.09 -5.03
N GLN A 49 22.53 -5.35 -4.80
CA GLN A 49 22.47 -3.90 -4.88
C GLN A 49 21.82 -3.57 -6.22
N VAL A 50 20.64 -2.93 -6.20
CA VAL A 50 19.99 -2.44 -7.40
C VAL A 50 21.02 -1.57 -8.11
N GLU A 51 21.62 -2.10 -9.17
CA GLU A 51 22.69 -1.39 -9.86
C GLU A 51 22.12 -0.06 -10.35
N PRO A 52 22.87 1.04 -10.19
CA PRO A 52 22.41 2.33 -10.68
C PRO A 52 22.27 2.27 -12.20
N ILE A 53 21.05 2.08 -12.68
CA ILE A 53 20.69 2.14 -14.10
C ILE A 53 20.72 3.59 -14.60
N SER A 54 20.88 3.76 -15.91
CA SER A 54 20.85 5.10 -16.52
C SER A 54 19.46 5.75 -16.38
N ALA A 55 19.40 7.08 -16.49
CA ALA A 55 18.13 7.81 -16.42
C ALA A 55 17.15 7.35 -17.54
N ASP A 56 17.67 7.06 -18.74
CA ASP A 56 16.87 6.58 -19.87
C ASP A 56 16.28 5.19 -19.59
N GLU A 57 17.06 4.29 -19.00
CA GLU A 57 16.57 2.97 -18.58
C GLU A 57 15.54 3.09 -17.46
N MET A 58 15.73 4.02 -16.52
CA MET A 58 14.80 4.26 -15.43
C MET A 58 13.41 4.64 -15.94
N VAL A 59 13.34 5.50 -16.97
CA VAL A 59 12.06 5.87 -17.61
C VAL A 59 11.41 4.66 -18.28
N LYS A 60 12.20 3.79 -18.93
CA LYS A 60 11.68 2.59 -19.61
C LYS A 60 11.11 1.54 -18.66
N VAL A 61 11.60 1.47 -17.43
CA VAL A 61 11.11 0.51 -16.42
C VAL A 61 10.21 1.16 -15.37
N THR A 62 9.75 2.40 -15.59
CA THR A 62 8.84 3.10 -14.67
C THR A 62 7.46 3.31 -15.30
N SER A 63 6.40 2.99 -14.56
CA SER A 63 5.02 3.37 -14.90
C SER A 63 4.41 4.22 -13.78
N GLU A 64 3.29 4.86 -14.08
CA GLU A 64 2.63 5.81 -13.20
C GLU A 64 1.14 5.51 -13.07
N LEU A 65 0.61 5.80 -11.88
CA LEU A 65 -0.82 5.83 -11.60
C LEU A 65 -1.14 7.18 -10.96
N ILE A 66 -1.75 8.07 -11.74
CA ILE A 66 -1.93 9.48 -11.41
C ILE A 66 -3.35 9.77 -10.93
N ASP A 67 -3.48 10.80 -10.10
CA ASP A 67 -4.74 11.41 -9.69
C ASP A 67 -5.75 10.43 -9.08
N ILE A 68 -5.26 9.49 -8.28
CA ILE A 68 -6.13 8.61 -7.51
C ILE A 68 -6.80 9.45 -6.43
N ARG A 69 -8.12 9.53 -6.50
CA ARG A 69 -8.94 10.28 -5.54
C ARG A 69 -9.86 9.33 -4.79
N THR A 70 -9.67 9.23 -3.48
CA THR A 70 -10.48 8.37 -2.63
C THR A 70 -10.45 8.84 -1.18
N ASN A 71 -11.32 8.27 -0.35
CA ASN A 71 -11.34 8.52 1.09
C ASN A 71 -10.24 7.69 1.79
N LEU A 72 -9.92 8.07 3.01
CA LEU A 72 -9.09 7.27 3.91
C LEU A 72 -9.99 6.35 4.76
N SER A 73 -9.44 5.74 5.82
CA SER A 73 -10.25 5.03 6.81
C SER A 73 -11.26 5.97 7.50
N ASP A 74 -10.87 7.25 7.63
CA ASP A 74 -11.76 8.34 8.01
C ASP A 74 -12.41 8.93 6.74
N THR A 75 -13.74 8.83 6.67
CA THR A 75 -14.53 9.27 5.52
C THR A 75 -14.64 10.78 5.40
N ASP A 76 -14.30 11.52 6.47
CA ASP A 76 -14.33 12.99 6.47
C ASP A 76 -13.12 13.59 5.73
N TYR A 77 -12.16 12.75 5.30
CA TYR A 77 -11.00 13.17 4.52
C TYR A 77 -11.02 12.54 3.13
N VAL A 78 -10.59 13.33 2.15
CA VAL A 78 -10.30 12.87 0.78
C VAL A 78 -8.83 13.11 0.49
N VAL A 79 -8.21 12.10 -0.11
CA VAL A 79 -6.85 12.21 -0.64
C VAL A 79 -6.88 12.24 -2.16
N GLN A 80 -5.98 13.03 -2.74
CA GLN A 80 -5.56 12.93 -4.13
C GLN A 80 -4.07 12.57 -4.13
N ILE A 81 -3.73 11.40 -4.67
CA ILE A 81 -2.37 10.86 -4.64
C ILE A 81 -1.97 10.31 -6.01
N SER A 82 -0.70 10.53 -6.37
CA SER A 82 -0.10 10.03 -7.60
C SER A 82 1.14 9.21 -7.26
N PHE A 83 1.29 8.06 -7.90
CA PHE A 83 2.37 7.11 -7.65
C PHE A 83 3.24 6.86 -8.90
N SER A 84 4.51 6.57 -8.66
CA SER A 84 5.43 5.97 -9.64
C SER A 84 5.81 4.57 -9.20
N PHE A 85 5.84 3.63 -10.14
CA PHE A 85 6.18 2.22 -9.92
C PHE A 85 7.39 1.88 -10.79
N GLN A 86 8.50 1.51 -10.17
CA GLN A 86 9.73 1.12 -10.84
C GLN A 86 9.91 -0.40 -10.80
N PHE A 87 10.04 -1.00 -11.96
CA PHE A 87 10.18 -2.44 -12.14
C PHE A 87 11.62 -2.83 -12.43
N ASP A 88 11.91 -4.12 -12.28
CA ASP A 88 13.20 -4.73 -12.62
C ASP A 88 13.45 -4.80 -14.14
N ASN A 89 12.39 -4.85 -14.94
CA ASN A 89 12.49 -4.93 -16.40
C ASN A 89 11.27 -4.33 -17.13
N GLU A 90 11.43 -4.12 -18.45
CA GLU A 90 10.39 -3.52 -19.30
C GLU A 90 9.12 -4.40 -19.42
N LYS A 91 9.24 -5.74 -19.37
CA LYS A 91 8.08 -6.64 -19.48
C LYS A 91 7.17 -6.53 -18.27
N ALA A 92 7.75 -6.43 -17.08
CA ALA A 92 7.01 -6.20 -15.83
C ALA A 92 6.23 -4.89 -15.88
N LYS A 93 6.85 -3.83 -16.41
CA LYS A 93 6.16 -2.55 -16.66
C LYS A 93 5.01 -2.73 -17.66
N GLU A 94 5.21 -3.44 -18.75
CA GLU A 94 4.15 -3.68 -19.75
C GLU A 94 2.98 -4.50 -19.20
N GLU A 95 3.25 -5.53 -18.38
CA GLU A 95 2.23 -6.29 -17.68
C GLU A 95 1.44 -5.37 -16.75
N PHE A 96 2.15 -4.62 -15.90
CA PHE A 96 1.56 -3.63 -15.00
C PHE A 96 0.65 -2.66 -15.75
N ASP A 97 1.11 -2.10 -16.87
CA ASP A 97 0.33 -1.16 -17.67
C ASP A 97 -0.99 -1.76 -18.19
N LYS A 98 -1.05 -3.07 -18.44
CA LYS A 98 -2.27 -3.78 -18.87
C LYS A 98 -3.23 -4.02 -17.70
N ILE A 99 -2.71 -4.23 -16.49
CA ILE A 99 -3.51 -4.57 -15.30
C ILE A 99 -3.73 -3.40 -14.34
N LYS A 100 -3.16 -2.21 -14.61
CA LYS A 100 -3.17 -1.11 -13.65
C LYS A 100 -4.55 -0.61 -13.25
N GLU A 101 -5.48 -0.54 -14.20
CA GLU A 101 -6.85 -0.10 -13.90
C GLU A 101 -7.71 -1.20 -13.28
N SER A 102 -7.53 -2.46 -13.70
CA SER A 102 -8.40 -3.57 -13.32
C SER A 102 -7.98 -4.27 -12.03
N GLN A 103 -6.68 -4.32 -11.72
CA GLN A 103 -6.15 -5.01 -10.54
C GLN A 103 -5.39 -4.08 -9.59
N ILE A 104 -4.49 -3.26 -10.11
CA ILE A 104 -3.60 -2.44 -9.26
C ILE A 104 -4.35 -1.30 -8.58
N LYS A 105 -5.19 -0.55 -9.30
CA LYS A 105 -5.95 0.56 -8.74
C LYS A 105 -6.88 0.12 -7.60
N PRO A 106 -7.59 -1.03 -7.67
CA PRO A 106 -8.26 -1.61 -6.51
C PRO A 106 -7.34 -1.91 -5.32
N ILE A 107 -6.12 -2.43 -5.55
CA ILE A 107 -5.12 -2.67 -4.50
C ILE A 107 -4.74 -1.35 -3.83
N VAL A 108 -4.45 -0.31 -4.62
CA VAL A 108 -4.08 1.02 -4.11
C VAL A 108 -5.21 1.64 -3.29
N ASN A 109 -6.45 1.60 -3.80
CA ASN A 109 -7.61 2.09 -3.07
C ASN A 109 -7.78 1.36 -1.73
N ARG A 110 -7.68 0.03 -1.72
CA ARG A 110 -7.79 -0.76 -0.49
C ARG A 110 -6.68 -0.41 0.52
N ALA A 111 -5.46 -0.19 0.04
CA ALA A 111 -4.36 0.24 0.88
C ALA A 111 -4.59 1.63 1.49
N LEU A 112 -5.19 2.56 0.74
CA LEU A 112 -5.54 3.89 1.24
C LEU A 112 -6.71 3.85 2.24
N TRP A 113 -7.69 2.97 2.05
CA TRP A 113 -8.85 2.84 2.94
C TRP A 113 -8.53 2.31 4.34
N VAL A 114 -7.35 1.71 4.53
CA VAL A 114 -6.89 1.27 5.85
C VAL A 114 -5.98 2.28 6.54
N MET A 115 -5.58 3.35 5.84
CA MET A 115 -4.75 4.41 6.43
C MET A 115 -5.61 5.46 7.11
N SER A 116 -5.18 5.91 8.29
CA SER A 116 -5.77 7.06 8.96
C SER A 116 -5.18 8.39 8.43
N PRO A 117 -5.86 9.52 8.62
CA PRO A 117 -5.29 10.84 8.32
C PRO A 117 -3.95 11.08 9.03
N ASP A 118 -3.81 10.60 10.27
CA ASP A 118 -2.58 10.73 11.06
C ASP A 118 -1.41 9.94 10.45
N ASP A 119 -1.66 8.73 9.94
CA ASP A 119 -0.65 7.95 9.23
C ASP A 119 -0.13 8.70 7.99
N MET A 120 -1.03 9.42 7.31
CA MET A 120 -0.74 10.10 6.06
C MET A 120 -0.14 11.51 6.24
N ASN A 121 -0.08 12.04 7.46
CA ASN A 121 0.57 13.31 7.75
C ASN A 121 2.11 13.21 7.67
N GLY A 122 2.69 12.14 8.23
CA GLY A 122 4.14 11.93 8.28
C GLY A 122 4.73 11.20 7.07
N THR A 123 6.04 11.00 7.07
CA THR A 123 6.74 10.13 6.09
C THR A 123 6.57 8.66 6.44
N LYS A 124 6.56 8.31 7.74
CA LYS A 124 6.48 6.93 8.21
C LYS A 124 5.28 6.15 7.64
N GLY A 125 4.06 6.71 7.70
CA GLY A 125 2.88 6.02 7.15
C GLY A 125 2.89 5.97 5.62
N LYS A 126 3.48 6.97 4.96
CA LYS A 126 3.71 6.95 3.50
C LYS A 126 4.71 5.85 3.10
N ASP A 127 5.76 5.63 3.90
CA ASP A 127 6.73 4.56 3.69
C ASP A 127 6.11 3.18 3.94
N GLN A 128 5.20 3.06 4.92
CA GLN A 128 4.42 1.84 5.14
C GLN A 128 3.46 1.58 3.97
N LEU A 129 2.80 2.60 3.44
CA LEU A 129 1.94 2.50 2.26
C LEU A 129 2.72 1.96 1.06
N THR A 130 3.86 2.59 0.74
CA THR A 130 4.67 2.19 -0.43
C THR A 130 5.23 0.78 -0.28
N ALA A 131 5.68 0.38 0.92
CA ALA A 131 6.12 -0.99 1.20
C ALA A 131 4.97 -2.02 1.03
N GLY A 132 3.78 -1.73 1.55
CA GLY A 132 2.61 -2.59 1.38
C GLY A 132 2.18 -2.73 -0.08
N LEU A 133 2.30 -1.65 -0.86
CA LEU A 133 2.05 -1.68 -2.30
C LEU A 133 3.07 -2.55 -3.04
N ILE A 134 4.35 -2.53 -2.68
CA ILE A 134 5.36 -3.43 -3.26
C ILE A 134 4.94 -4.89 -3.11
N ASN A 135 4.59 -5.30 -1.89
CA ASN A 135 4.17 -6.67 -1.59
C ASN A 135 2.88 -7.05 -2.33
N SER A 136 1.87 -6.17 -2.28
CA SER A 136 0.55 -6.45 -2.84
C SER A 136 0.59 -6.51 -4.38
N VAL A 137 1.35 -5.62 -5.02
CA VAL A 137 1.49 -5.61 -6.48
C VAL A 137 2.33 -6.78 -6.98
N ASN A 138 3.44 -7.11 -6.29
CA ASN A 138 4.23 -8.30 -6.65
C ASN A 138 3.46 -9.62 -6.51
N SER A 139 2.38 -9.67 -5.71
CA SER A 139 1.54 -10.87 -5.60
C SER A 139 0.65 -11.13 -6.83
N VAL A 140 0.48 -10.13 -7.69
CA VAL A 140 -0.37 -10.20 -8.90
C VAL A 140 0.40 -10.04 -10.20
N LEU A 141 1.69 -9.73 -10.15
CA LEU A 141 2.56 -9.72 -11.32
C LEU A 141 3.07 -11.14 -11.61
N SER A 142 3.12 -11.48 -12.89
CA SER A 142 3.56 -12.78 -13.38
C SER A 142 4.97 -12.72 -13.97
N ASP A 143 5.32 -11.59 -14.59
CA ASP A 143 6.58 -11.34 -15.26
C ASP A 143 7.38 -10.26 -14.51
N GLY A 144 8.49 -10.66 -13.88
CA GLY A 144 9.38 -9.73 -13.18
C GLY A 144 8.85 -9.27 -11.82
N LYS A 145 9.37 -8.14 -11.32
CA LYS A 145 9.11 -7.62 -9.97
C LYS A 145 9.07 -6.09 -9.93
N LEU A 146 8.16 -5.57 -9.13
CA LEU A 146 8.15 -4.21 -8.64
C LEU A 146 9.24 -4.04 -7.57
N LEU A 147 10.18 -3.13 -7.82
CA LEU A 147 11.32 -2.84 -6.94
C LEU A 147 11.04 -1.67 -6.01
N ARG A 148 10.37 -0.62 -6.52
CA ARG A 148 10.16 0.62 -5.77
C ARG A 148 8.84 1.27 -6.13
N VAL A 149 8.19 1.83 -5.10
CA VAL A 149 7.04 2.72 -5.25
C VAL A 149 7.40 4.09 -4.71
N GLY A 150 7.11 5.13 -5.49
CA GLY A 150 7.29 6.52 -5.11
C GLY A 150 5.96 7.26 -5.08
N ILE A 151 5.83 8.26 -4.21
CA ILE A 151 4.69 9.19 -4.18
C ILE A 151 5.12 10.46 -4.91
N LYS A 152 4.50 10.74 -6.05
CA LYS A 152 4.78 11.91 -6.90
C LYS A 152 4.03 13.17 -6.43
N GLY A 153 2.86 12.98 -5.84
CA GLY A 153 2.02 14.08 -5.37
C GLY A 153 1.03 13.57 -4.33
N PHE A 154 0.75 14.42 -3.35
CA PHE A 154 -0.19 14.10 -2.27
C PHE A 154 -0.89 15.37 -1.80
N ILE A 155 -2.22 15.34 -1.83
CA ILE A 155 -3.09 16.35 -1.26
C ILE A 155 -4.09 15.62 -0.37
N MET A 156 -4.31 16.14 0.84
CA MET A 156 -5.34 15.65 1.75
C MET A 156 -6.18 16.83 2.20
N THR A 157 -7.50 16.69 2.06
CA THR A 157 -8.45 17.77 2.35
C THR A 157 -9.63 17.20 3.13
N PRO A 158 -10.07 17.87 4.22
CA PRO A 158 -11.32 17.54 4.87
C PRO A 158 -12.51 17.89 3.96
N ILE A 159 -13.59 17.11 4.02
CA ILE A 159 -14.84 17.35 3.29
C ILE A 159 -15.70 18.39 4.00
#